data_AF-A0A290QK43-F1
#
_entry.id   AF-A0A290QK43-F1
#
_cell.length_a   1.000
_cell.length_b   1.000
_cell.length_c   1.000
_cell.angle_alpha   90.00
_cell.angle_beta   90.00
_cell.angle_gamma   90.00
#
_symmetry.space_group_name_H-M   'P 1'
#
loop_
_entity.id
_entity.type
_entity.pdbx_description
1 polymer ?
#
loop_
_entity_poly.entity_id
_entity_poly.type
_entity_poly.pdbx_seq_one_letter_code
_entity_poly.pdbx_strand_id
1 'polypeptide(L)'
;MNKGFVVALATLIGFAAGTFAGSWMQRTQPVPAPPAGGVLGELRDAPLNSAPENPDAPKPSGQPLPDEALRQMKAEIDAFKKKVEPIKLEFRTQLEALLTPVQRERLKAMSEKPPAPKPVAGEKPDPAKDWRYRVYDGMDTTITLVVIPFTLARLNEELGLSYAQREAVHQLLIQRREKFLALVDSTPPPSFNLGKLAPQAAEKK
;
A
#
# COMPACT_ATOMS: atom_id res chain seq x y z
N MET A 1 -11.90 26.80 -46.97
CA MET A 1 -11.14 26.19 -45.86
C MET A 1 -12.11 25.40 -45.00
N ASN A 2 -11.95 24.08 -44.90
CA ASN A 2 -12.94 23.21 -44.25
C ASN A 2 -12.91 23.40 -42.74
N LYS A 3 -14.02 23.89 -42.17
CA LYS A 3 -14.16 24.20 -40.74
C LYS A 3 -13.79 22.99 -39.85
N GLY A 4 -14.07 21.77 -40.32
CA GLY A 4 -13.68 20.53 -39.63
C GLY A 4 -12.17 20.31 -39.51
N PHE A 5 -11.38 20.73 -40.51
CA PHE A 5 -9.92 20.63 -40.47
C PHE A 5 -9.31 21.61 -39.46
N VAL A 6 -9.88 22.82 -39.38
CA VAL A 6 -9.44 23.85 -38.42
C VAL A 6 -9.68 23.40 -36.98
N VAL A 7 -10.85 22.79 -36.70
CA VAL A 7 -11.16 22.26 -35.37
C VAL A 7 -10.26 21.07 -35.02
N ALA A 8 -10.06 20.12 -35.95
CA ALA A 8 -9.17 18.98 -35.71
C ALA A 8 -7.73 19.42 -35.40
N LEU A 9 -7.21 20.40 -36.13
CA LEU A 9 -5.87 20.94 -35.92
C LEU A 9 -5.76 21.69 -34.57
N ALA A 10 -6.77 22.47 -34.21
CA ALA A 10 -6.81 23.17 -32.92
C ALA A 10 -6.81 22.20 -31.74
N THR A 11 -7.56 21.09 -31.82
CA THR A 11 -7.57 20.05 -30.78
C THR A 11 -6.22 19.36 -30.65
N LEU A 12 -5.57 19.08 -31.78
CA LEU A 12 -4.26 18.40 -31.80
C LEU A 12 -3.16 19.31 -31.21
N ILE A 13 -3.20 20.61 -31.52
CA ILE A 13 -2.29 21.60 -30.94
C ILE A 13 -2.55 21.78 -29.44
N GLY A 14 -3.82 21.86 -29.01
CA GLY A 14 -4.17 21.96 -27.59
C GLY A 14 -3.70 20.75 -26.79
N PHE A 15 -3.87 19.55 -27.34
CA PHE A 15 -3.41 18.31 -26.71
C PHE A 15 -1.88 18.23 -26.64
N ALA A 16 -1.18 18.62 -27.71
CA ALA A 16 0.29 18.67 -27.74
C ALA A 16 0.85 19.72 -26.77
N ALA A 17 0.24 20.90 -26.67
CA ALA A 17 0.64 21.92 -25.71
C ALA A 17 0.43 21.46 -24.26
N GLY A 18 -0.67 20.76 -23.97
CA GLY A 18 -0.96 20.18 -22.66
C GLY A 18 0.04 19.08 -22.26
N THR A 19 0.37 18.16 -23.17
CA THR A 19 1.34 17.09 -22.90
C THR A 19 2.77 17.62 -22.74
N PHE A 20 3.16 18.62 -23.52
CA PHE A 20 4.47 19.28 -23.35
C PHE A 20 4.55 20.08 -22.06
N ALA A 21 3.52 20.84 -21.68
CA ALA A 21 3.49 21.57 -20.40
C ALA A 21 3.56 20.61 -19.19
N GLY A 22 2.83 19.49 -19.25
CA GLY A 22 2.89 18.45 -18.22
C GLY A 22 4.27 17.80 -18.11
N SER A 23 4.91 17.49 -19.25
CA SER A 23 6.27 16.96 -19.29
C SER A 23 7.32 17.96 -18.79
N TRP A 24 7.12 19.27 -19.03
CA TRP A 24 8.01 20.34 -18.58
C TRP A 24 7.89 20.64 -17.08
N MET A 25 6.68 20.59 -16.52
CA MET A 25 6.47 20.71 -15.07
C MET A 25 7.07 19.54 -14.30
N GLN A 26 7.04 18.32 -14.85
CA GLN A 26 7.71 17.16 -14.26
C GLN A 26 9.24 17.26 -14.22
N ARG A 27 9.86 18.13 -15.04
CA ARG A 27 11.32 18.32 -15.08
C ARG A 27 11.84 19.42 -14.15
N THR A 28 10.98 20.32 -13.67
CA THR A 28 11.40 21.55 -12.97
C THR A 28 11.08 21.57 -11.48
N GLN A 29 10.32 20.59 -10.98
CA GLN A 29 10.29 20.29 -9.56
C GLN A 29 10.81 18.89 -9.33
N PRO A 30 11.99 18.71 -8.70
CA PRO A 30 12.34 17.44 -8.12
C PRO A 30 11.38 17.24 -6.95
N VAL A 31 10.18 16.72 -7.25
CA VAL A 31 9.37 16.08 -6.21
C VAL A 31 10.28 14.97 -5.70
N PRO A 32 10.70 15.01 -4.43
CA PRO A 32 11.57 13.97 -3.89
C PRO A 32 10.88 12.64 -4.19
N ALA A 33 11.66 11.69 -4.73
CA ALA A 33 11.15 10.35 -4.93
C ALA A 33 10.44 9.93 -3.64
N PRO A 34 9.17 9.47 -3.70
CA PRO A 34 8.48 9.04 -2.50
C PRO A 34 9.42 8.06 -1.79
N PRO A 35 9.57 8.17 -0.45
CA PRO A 35 10.50 7.33 0.30
C PRO A 35 10.35 5.89 -0.19
N ALA A 36 11.47 5.20 -0.37
CA ALA A 36 11.45 3.85 -0.90
C ALA A 36 10.69 2.94 0.08
N GLY A 37 9.42 2.69 -0.25
CA GLY A 37 8.38 2.38 0.74
C GLY A 37 7.37 3.52 0.70
N GLY A 38 6.46 3.49 -0.29
CA GLY A 38 5.49 4.55 -0.56
C GLY A 38 4.70 4.99 0.68
N VAL A 39 3.80 5.95 0.51
CA VAL A 39 3.03 6.67 1.56
C VAL A 39 2.25 5.77 2.57
N LEU A 40 2.36 4.44 2.47
CA LEU A 40 1.76 3.40 3.32
C LEU A 40 2.80 2.32 3.73
N GLY A 41 4.08 2.67 3.86
CA GLY A 41 5.17 1.72 4.17
C GLY A 41 5.01 1.04 5.54
N GLU A 42 4.45 1.73 6.54
CA GLU A 42 4.16 1.19 7.88
C GLU A 42 3.06 0.12 7.93
N LEU A 43 2.40 -0.11 6.80
CA LEU A 43 1.22 -0.96 6.66
C LEU A 43 1.48 -2.29 5.94
N ARG A 44 2.75 -2.50 5.57
CA ARG A 44 3.29 -3.77 5.10
C ARG A 44 4.09 -4.44 6.22
N ASP A 45 4.14 -5.77 6.21
CA ASP A 45 5.06 -6.56 7.03
C ASP A 45 6.44 -6.75 6.37
N ALA A 46 6.68 -6.08 5.24
CA ALA A 46 7.97 -6.05 4.57
C ALA A 46 8.91 -5.02 5.23
N PRO A 47 10.22 -5.33 5.35
CA PRO A 47 11.19 -4.38 5.90
C PRO A 47 11.30 -3.13 5.00
N LEU A 48 11.37 -1.96 5.65
CA LEU A 48 11.52 -0.62 5.03
C LEU A 48 12.72 -0.50 4.06
N ASN A 49 13.62 -1.48 4.00
CA ASN A 49 14.81 -1.49 3.16
C ASN A 49 14.66 -2.31 1.87
N SER A 50 13.44 -2.66 1.45
CA SER A 50 13.21 -3.45 0.22
C SER A 50 12.94 -2.56 -1.00
N ALA A 51 13.84 -1.60 -1.24
CA ALA A 51 13.97 -0.97 -2.56
C ALA A 51 14.73 -1.94 -3.48
N PRO A 52 14.26 -2.22 -4.70
CA PRO A 52 15.18 -2.71 -5.72
C PRO A 52 16.18 -1.57 -5.96
N GLU A 53 17.45 -1.80 -5.63
CA GLU A 53 18.57 -0.97 -6.07
C GLU A 53 18.58 -1.00 -7.61
N ASN A 54 17.85 -0.07 -8.23
CA ASN A 54 18.08 0.24 -9.62
C ASN A 54 19.34 1.13 -9.64
N PRO A 55 20.49 0.64 -10.14
CA PRO A 55 21.74 1.40 -10.12
C PRO A 55 21.67 2.69 -10.96
N ASP A 56 20.71 2.78 -11.88
CA ASP A 56 20.47 3.95 -12.73
C ASP A 56 19.39 4.90 -12.18
N ALA A 57 18.76 4.58 -11.04
CA ALA A 57 17.82 5.49 -10.42
C ALA A 57 18.59 6.70 -9.86
N PRO A 58 18.15 7.94 -10.15
CA PRO A 58 18.74 9.12 -9.53
C PRO A 58 18.67 8.94 -8.01
N LYS A 59 19.84 9.05 -7.34
CA LYS A 59 19.93 8.98 -5.88
C LYS A 59 18.89 9.94 -5.30
N PRO A 60 18.04 9.49 -4.35
CA PRO A 60 17.05 10.36 -3.74
C PRO A 60 17.75 11.64 -3.25
N SER A 61 17.31 12.79 -3.75
CA SER A 61 17.89 14.11 -3.48
C SER A 61 17.59 14.64 -2.07
N GLY A 62 16.97 13.82 -1.22
CA GLY A 62 16.72 14.13 0.18
C GLY A 62 17.91 13.76 1.05
N GLN A 63 18.21 14.59 2.05
CA GLN A 63 19.07 14.15 3.14
C GLN A 63 18.43 12.92 3.79
N PRO A 64 19.20 11.85 4.08
CA PRO A 64 18.70 10.74 4.85
C PRO A 64 18.15 11.27 6.18
N LEU A 65 17.00 10.74 6.60
CA LEU A 65 16.45 11.01 7.92
C LEU A 65 17.51 10.70 8.98
N PRO A 66 17.65 11.51 10.04
CA PRO A 66 18.56 11.19 11.14
C PRO A 66 18.26 9.80 11.69
N ASP A 67 19.30 9.01 11.99
CA ASP A 67 19.15 7.62 12.47
C ASP A 67 18.25 7.52 13.72
N GLU A 68 18.27 8.54 14.58
CA GLU A 68 17.41 8.63 15.76
C GLU A 68 15.93 8.82 15.40
N ALA A 69 15.62 9.66 14.40
CA ALA A 69 14.27 9.87 13.91
C ALA A 69 13.70 8.58 13.28
N LEU A 70 14.53 7.83 12.55
CA LEU A 70 14.15 6.52 12.02
C LEU A 70 13.88 5.49 13.14
N ARG A 71 14.67 5.50 14.22
CA ARG A 71 14.44 4.61 15.37
C ARG A 71 13.15 4.95 16.11
N GLN A 72 12.89 6.23 16.36
CA GLN A 72 11.64 6.69 16.99
C GLN A 72 10.43 6.32 16.15
N MET A 73 10.47 6.58 14.84
CA MET A 73 9.41 6.21 13.92
C MET A 73 9.13 4.71 13.92
N LYS A 74 10.16 3.85 13.91
CA LYS A 74 9.99 2.40 14.01
C LYS A 74 9.27 2.01 15.31
N ALA A 75 9.68 2.59 16.44
CA ALA A 75 9.05 2.31 17.73
C ALA A 75 7.57 2.73 17.75
N GLU A 76 7.23 3.89 17.16
CA GLU A 76 5.85 4.36 17.05
C GLU A 76 5.02 3.48 16.10
N ILE A 77 5.60 3.02 14.99
CA ILE A 77 4.97 2.07 14.07
C ILE A 77 4.68 0.76 14.80
N ASP A 78 5.64 0.21 15.55
CA ASP A 78 5.45 -1.02 16.31
C ASP A 78 4.38 -0.86 17.38
N ALA A 79 4.33 0.30 18.05
CA ALA A 79 3.29 0.62 19.01
C ALA A 79 1.91 0.71 18.35
N PHE A 80 1.81 1.31 17.16
CA PHE A 80 0.57 1.37 16.39
C PHE A 80 0.14 -0.04 15.94
N LYS A 81 1.06 -0.86 15.42
CA LYS A 81 0.78 -2.26 15.03
C LYS A 81 0.18 -3.05 16.20
N LYS A 82 0.72 -2.91 17.41
CA LYS A 82 0.16 -3.55 18.62
C LYS A 82 -1.29 -3.14 18.92
N LYS A 83 -1.69 -1.92 18.58
CA LYS A 83 -3.09 -1.46 18.73
C LYS A 83 -4.01 -2.04 17.65
N VAL A 84 -3.47 -2.40 16.48
CA VAL A 84 -4.22 -3.02 15.39
C VAL A 84 -4.41 -4.53 15.61
N GLU A 85 -3.48 -5.19 16.30
CA GLU A 85 -3.54 -6.66 16.53
C GLU A 85 -4.86 -7.17 17.12
N PRO A 86 -5.48 -6.52 18.14
CA PRO A 86 -6.80 -6.94 18.63
C PRO A 86 -7.90 -6.93 17.57
N ILE A 87 -7.87 -5.95 16.66
CA ILE A 87 -8.84 -5.82 15.55
C ILE A 87 -8.67 -6.99 14.56
N LYS A 88 -7.42 -7.38 14.27
CA LYS A 88 -7.11 -8.52 13.42
C LYS A 88 -7.52 -9.85 14.06
N LEU A 89 -7.18 -10.03 15.34
CA LEU A 89 -7.49 -11.23 16.09
C LEU A 89 -9.00 -11.46 16.18
N GLU A 90 -9.76 -10.41 16.52
CA GLU A 90 -11.21 -10.48 16.61
C GLU A 90 -11.84 -10.91 15.28
N PHE A 91 -11.43 -10.28 14.17
CA PHE A 91 -11.88 -10.67 12.83
C PHE A 91 -11.55 -12.12 12.53
N ARG A 92 -10.34 -12.58 12.84
CA ARG A 92 -9.91 -13.95 12.59
C ARG A 92 -10.76 -14.95 13.38
N THR A 93 -11.00 -14.70 14.66
CA THR A 93 -11.86 -15.54 15.51
C THR A 93 -13.29 -15.61 14.96
N GLN A 94 -13.87 -14.47 14.57
CA GLN A 94 -15.22 -14.43 14.01
C GLN A 94 -15.29 -15.11 12.63
N LEU A 95 -14.27 -14.93 11.79
CA LEU A 95 -14.16 -15.62 10.50
C LEU A 95 -14.09 -17.14 10.71
N GLU A 96 -13.21 -17.63 11.59
CA GLU A 96 -13.07 -19.06 11.88
C GLU A 96 -14.38 -19.70 12.38
N ALA A 97 -15.19 -18.96 13.13
CA ALA A 97 -16.50 -19.41 13.59
C ALA A 97 -17.52 -19.59 12.45
N LEU A 98 -17.39 -18.85 11.35
CA LEU A 98 -18.25 -18.97 10.16
C LEU A 98 -17.82 -20.09 9.21
N LEU A 99 -16.60 -20.59 9.36
CA LEU A 99 -15.99 -21.52 8.42
C LEU A 99 -16.18 -22.98 8.85
N THR A 100 -16.38 -23.84 7.84
CA THR A 100 -16.34 -25.29 8.02
C THR A 100 -14.94 -25.74 8.47
N PRO A 101 -14.77 -26.92 9.08
CA PRO A 101 -13.46 -27.43 9.48
C PRO A 101 -12.44 -27.46 8.33
N VAL A 102 -12.88 -27.87 7.13
CA VAL A 102 -12.02 -27.91 5.93
C VAL A 102 -11.58 -26.51 5.51
N GLN A 103 -12.47 -25.52 5.57
CA GLN A 103 -12.14 -24.13 5.26
C GLN A 103 -11.20 -23.52 6.30
N ARG A 104 -11.31 -23.89 7.58
CA ARG A 104 -10.39 -23.43 8.63
C ARG A 104 -8.95 -23.90 8.41
N GLU A 105 -8.77 -25.14 7.99
CA GLU A 105 -7.44 -25.66 7.64
C GLU A 105 -6.84 -24.91 6.43
N ARG A 106 -7.65 -24.60 5.41
CA ARG A 106 -7.21 -23.76 4.28
C ARG A 106 -6.82 -22.36 4.73
N LEU A 107 -7.64 -21.74 5.58
CA LEU A 107 -7.35 -20.43 6.15
C LEU A 107 -6.02 -20.43 6.92
N LYS A 108 -5.77 -21.47 7.72
CA LYS A 108 -4.49 -21.64 8.43
C LYS A 108 -3.31 -21.78 7.47
N ALA A 109 -3.45 -22.59 6.43
CA ALA A 109 -2.43 -22.75 5.40
C ALA A 109 -2.13 -21.44 4.64
N MET A 110 -3.14 -20.57 4.46
CA MET A 110 -2.93 -19.23 3.89
C MET A 110 -2.12 -18.33 4.82
N SER A 111 -2.30 -18.42 6.13
CA SER A 111 -1.55 -17.64 7.12
C SER A 111 -0.11 -18.14 7.32
N GLU A 112 0.11 -19.45 7.17
CA GLU A 112 1.42 -20.09 7.37
C GLU A 112 2.27 -20.09 6.09
N LYS A 113 1.71 -19.66 4.96
CA LYS A 113 2.44 -19.58 3.69
C LYS A 113 3.62 -18.62 3.83
N PRO A 114 4.87 -19.10 3.69
CA PRO A 114 6.03 -18.23 3.78
C PRO A 114 5.98 -17.14 2.70
N PRO A 115 6.51 -15.95 2.99
CA PRO A 115 6.56 -14.87 2.02
C PRO A 115 7.27 -15.35 0.76
N ALA A 116 6.81 -14.89 -0.40
CA ALA A 116 7.43 -15.27 -1.66
C ALA A 116 8.95 -14.98 -1.61
N PRO A 117 9.81 -15.88 -2.12
CA PRO A 117 11.24 -15.65 -2.13
C PRO A 117 11.54 -14.31 -2.81
N LYS A 118 12.39 -13.49 -2.18
CA LYS A 118 12.81 -12.23 -2.76
C LYS A 118 13.44 -12.50 -4.13
N PRO A 119 13.13 -11.71 -5.17
CA PRO A 119 13.77 -11.86 -6.46
C PRO A 119 15.28 -11.79 -6.29
N VAL A 120 15.99 -12.72 -6.91
CA VAL A 120 17.45 -12.81 -6.84
C VAL A 120 18.04 -11.58 -7.52
N ALA A 121 19.08 -10.99 -6.94
CA ALA A 121 19.74 -9.81 -7.49
C ALA A 121 20.16 -10.09 -8.96
N GLY A 122 19.62 -9.31 -9.90
CA GLY A 122 19.88 -9.44 -11.35
C GLY A 122 18.73 -10.08 -12.15
N GLU A 123 17.73 -10.68 -11.50
CA GLU A 123 16.53 -11.16 -12.17
C GLU A 123 15.58 -9.98 -12.39
N LYS A 124 15.23 -9.68 -13.65
CA LYS A 124 14.27 -8.60 -13.96
C LYS A 124 12.92 -9.01 -13.35
N PRO A 125 12.35 -8.23 -12.42
CA PRO A 125 11.04 -8.54 -11.87
C PRO A 125 10.05 -8.58 -13.01
N ASP A 126 9.36 -9.71 -13.20
CA ASP A 126 8.24 -9.80 -14.13
C ASP A 126 7.15 -8.85 -13.60
N PRO A 127 6.90 -7.72 -14.28
CA PRO A 127 5.99 -6.71 -13.78
C PRO A 127 4.56 -7.25 -13.67
N ALA A 128 4.18 -8.32 -14.40
CA ALA A 128 2.86 -8.93 -14.30
C ALA A 128 2.69 -9.83 -13.06
N LYS A 129 3.78 -10.42 -12.57
CA LYS A 129 3.79 -11.26 -11.36
C LYS A 129 4.09 -10.45 -10.10
N ASP A 130 5.03 -9.52 -10.16
CA ASP A 130 5.63 -8.87 -8.98
C ASP A 130 4.61 -8.04 -8.16
N TRP A 131 3.71 -7.28 -8.83
CA TRP A 131 2.70 -6.50 -8.10
C TRP A 131 1.68 -7.37 -7.38
N ARG A 132 1.30 -8.51 -7.99
CA ARG A 132 0.38 -9.46 -7.39
C ARG A 132 1.04 -10.02 -6.13
N TYR A 133 2.19 -10.66 -6.26
CA TYR A 133 2.85 -11.31 -5.12
C TYR A 133 3.16 -10.35 -3.96
N ARG A 134 3.56 -9.10 -4.21
CA ARG A 134 3.84 -8.11 -3.14
C ARG A 134 2.61 -7.52 -2.46
N VAL A 135 1.43 -7.60 -3.07
CA VAL A 135 0.16 -7.14 -2.43
C VAL A 135 -0.48 -8.30 -1.65
N TYR A 136 -0.16 -9.55 -2.01
CA TYR A 136 -0.72 -10.75 -1.38
C TYR A 136 0.06 -11.30 -0.18
N ASP A 137 1.24 -10.76 0.14
CA ASP A 137 2.02 -11.14 1.32
C ASP A 137 1.29 -10.74 2.61
N GLY A 138 0.52 -11.68 3.16
CA GLY A 138 -0.24 -11.55 4.39
C GLY A 138 -1.72 -11.18 4.20
N MET A 139 -2.58 -11.77 5.04
CA MET A 139 -3.99 -11.36 5.19
C MET A 139 -4.15 -10.08 6.02
N ASP A 140 -3.06 -9.61 6.62
CA ASP A 140 -3.04 -8.59 7.67
C ASP A 140 -2.45 -7.25 7.20
N THR A 141 -2.30 -7.08 5.89
CA THR A 141 -1.89 -5.81 5.29
C THR A 141 -2.99 -4.76 5.43
N THR A 142 -2.66 -3.48 5.40
CA THR A 142 -3.72 -2.46 5.49
C THR A 142 -4.60 -2.40 4.25
N ILE A 143 -4.09 -2.82 3.10
CA ILE A 143 -4.90 -2.98 1.90
C ILE A 143 -6.04 -3.97 2.18
N THR A 144 -5.77 -5.09 2.86
CA THR A 144 -6.84 -6.04 3.21
C THR A 144 -7.77 -5.50 4.29
N LEU A 145 -7.27 -4.70 5.24
CA LEU A 145 -8.11 -4.03 6.26
C LEU A 145 -9.12 -3.04 5.65
N VAL A 146 -8.72 -2.27 4.64
CA VAL A 146 -9.52 -1.14 4.12
C VAL A 146 -10.30 -1.50 2.85
N VAL A 147 -9.73 -2.33 1.96
CA VAL A 147 -10.33 -2.64 0.65
C VAL A 147 -11.18 -3.90 0.75
N ILE A 148 -12.43 -3.71 1.19
CA ILE A 148 -13.39 -4.80 1.43
C ILE A 148 -13.61 -5.69 0.18
N PRO A 149 -13.92 -5.14 -1.02
CA PRO A 149 -14.22 -5.97 -2.18
C PRO A 149 -13.05 -6.87 -2.58
N PHE A 150 -11.84 -6.35 -2.46
CA PHE A 150 -10.61 -7.10 -2.72
C PHE A 150 -10.44 -8.27 -1.76
N THR A 151 -10.57 -8.04 -0.46
CA THR A 151 -10.42 -9.08 0.56
C THR A 151 -11.52 -10.13 0.47
N LEU A 152 -12.76 -9.71 0.23
CA LEU A 152 -13.89 -10.62 0.06
C LEU A 152 -13.70 -11.52 -1.15
N ALA A 153 -13.27 -10.96 -2.29
CA ALA A 153 -12.99 -11.74 -3.49
C ALA A 153 -11.90 -12.80 -3.26
N ARG A 154 -10.80 -12.42 -2.60
CA ARG A 154 -9.72 -13.34 -2.23
C ARG A 154 -10.20 -14.46 -1.30
N LEU A 155 -10.91 -14.12 -0.22
CA LEU A 155 -11.44 -15.12 0.71
C LEU A 155 -12.43 -16.06 0.03
N ASN A 156 -13.25 -15.53 -0.87
CA ASN A 156 -14.19 -16.33 -1.65
C ASN A 156 -13.48 -17.31 -2.59
N GLU A 157 -12.44 -16.87 -3.29
CA GLU A 157 -11.63 -17.70 -4.19
C GLU A 157 -10.92 -18.84 -3.44
N GLU A 158 -10.28 -18.52 -2.32
CA GLU A 158 -9.45 -19.47 -1.57
C GLU A 158 -10.27 -20.45 -0.72
N LEU A 159 -11.36 -19.98 -0.12
CA LEU A 159 -12.18 -20.77 0.81
C LEU A 159 -13.44 -21.35 0.18
N GLY A 160 -13.83 -20.92 -1.02
CA GLY A 160 -15.07 -21.35 -1.66
C GLY A 160 -16.29 -21.05 -0.79
N LEU A 161 -16.44 -19.79 -0.38
CA LEU A 161 -17.50 -19.36 0.54
C LEU A 161 -18.89 -19.58 -0.07
N SER A 162 -19.83 -20.09 0.73
CA SER A 162 -21.24 -20.13 0.35
C SER A 162 -21.83 -18.72 0.28
N TYR A 163 -23.00 -18.55 -0.35
CA TYR A 163 -23.68 -17.25 -0.41
C TYR A 163 -23.89 -16.65 0.99
N ALA A 164 -24.38 -17.45 1.94
CA ALA A 164 -24.62 -17.02 3.32
C ALA A 164 -23.30 -16.67 4.05
N GLN A 165 -22.25 -17.48 3.86
CA GLN A 165 -20.93 -17.19 4.43
C GLN A 165 -20.35 -15.89 3.86
N ARG A 166 -20.46 -15.67 2.55
CA ARG A 166 -19.93 -14.50 1.88
C ARG A 166 -20.58 -13.21 2.39
N GLU A 167 -21.90 -13.21 2.60
CA GLU A 167 -22.59 -12.06 3.19
C GLU A 167 -22.14 -11.82 4.62
N ALA A 168 -22.04 -12.87 5.46
CA ALA A 168 -21.55 -12.74 6.82
C ALA A 168 -20.10 -12.20 6.87
N VAL A 169 -19.21 -12.71 6.01
CA VAL A 169 -17.82 -12.24 5.89
C VAL A 169 -17.77 -10.80 5.42
N HIS A 170 -18.64 -10.39 4.50
CA HIS A 170 -18.74 -8.99 4.07
C HIS A 170 -19.05 -8.06 5.24
N GLN A 171 -20.01 -8.43 6.10
CA GLN A 171 -20.33 -7.66 7.32
C GLN A 171 -19.16 -7.61 8.30
N LEU A 172 -18.44 -8.73 8.50
CA LEU A 172 -17.23 -8.75 9.33
C LEU A 172 -16.13 -7.83 8.79
N LEU A 173 -15.95 -7.77 7.47
CA LEU A 173 -14.98 -6.88 6.84
C LEU A 173 -15.35 -5.40 7.01
N ILE A 174 -16.64 -5.05 6.96
CA ILE A 174 -17.14 -3.70 7.28
C ILE A 174 -16.81 -3.33 8.72
N GLN A 175 -17.21 -4.18 9.68
CA GLN A 175 -16.98 -3.94 11.11
C GLN A 175 -15.49 -3.78 11.43
N ARG A 176 -14.65 -4.64 10.84
CA ARG A 176 -13.19 -4.55 10.97
C ARG A 176 -12.67 -3.21 10.46
N ARG A 177 -13.14 -2.77 9.30
CA ARG A 177 -12.75 -1.48 8.70
C ARG A 177 -13.18 -0.30 9.58
N GLU A 178 -14.40 -0.30 10.11
CA GLU A 178 -14.90 0.75 10.99
C GLU A 178 -14.05 0.88 12.26
N LYS A 179 -13.71 -0.25 12.90
CA LYS A 179 -12.81 -0.28 14.06
C LYS A 179 -11.42 0.26 13.73
N PHE A 180 -10.88 -0.13 12.57
CA PHE A 180 -9.59 0.37 12.10
C PHE A 180 -9.63 1.88 11.86
N LEU A 181 -10.67 2.40 11.21
CA LEU A 181 -10.83 3.84 10.97
C LEU A 181 -10.99 4.62 12.28
N ALA A 182 -11.78 4.12 13.23
CA ALA A 182 -11.91 4.74 14.55
C ALA A 182 -10.56 4.77 15.32
N LEU A 183 -9.73 3.73 15.17
CA LEU A 183 -8.38 3.72 15.72
C LEU A 183 -7.49 4.76 15.04
N VAL A 184 -7.55 4.89 13.71
CA VAL A 184 -6.81 5.90 12.95
C VAL A 184 -7.24 7.32 13.32
N ASP A 185 -8.54 7.56 13.46
CA ASP A 185 -9.08 8.87 13.82
C ASP A 185 -8.67 9.30 15.23
N SER A 186 -8.61 8.35 16.17
CA SER A 186 -8.20 8.61 17.56
C SER A 186 -6.68 8.62 17.77
N THR A 187 -5.95 7.80 17.02
CA THR A 187 -4.49 7.68 17.05
C THR A 187 -3.97 7.62 15.61
N PRO A 188 -3.70 8.78 14.98
CA PRO A 188 -3.25 8.79 13.59
C PRO A 188 -1.93 8.03 13.43
N PRO A 189 -1.77 7.26 12.33
CA PRO A 189 -0.54 6.55 12.04
C PRO A 189 0.67 7.51 12.05
N PRO A 190 1.84 7.08 12.56
CA PRO A 190 3.05 7.92 12.59
C PRO A 190 3.45 8.49 11.24
N SER A 191 3.11 7.80 10.14
CA SER A 191 3.37 8.24 8.78
C SER A 191 2.63 9.49 8.34
N PHE A 192 1.51 9.81 8.97
CA PHE A 192 0.80 11.07 8.73
C PHE A 192 1.65 12.26 9.20
N ASN A 193 2.66 12.01 10.04
CA ASN A 193 3.61 13.00 10.53
C ASN A 193 4.95 13.01 9.77
N LEU A 194 5.10 12.31 8.63
CA LEU A 194 6.36 12.32 7.86
C LEU A 194 6.81 13.72 7.43
N GLY A 195 5.86 14.63 7.21
CA GLY A 195 6.15 16.04 6.91
C GLY A 195 6.88 16.79 8.03
N LYS A 196 6.78 16.33 9.28
CA LYS A 196 7.51 16.91 10.44
C LYS A 196 8.98 16.48 10.48
N LEU A 197 9.33 15.42 9.74
CA LEU A 197 10.67 14.83 9.75
C LEU A 197 11.48 15.22 8.51
N ALA A 198 10.86 15.86 7.52
CA ALA A 198 11.61 16.52 6.47
C ALA A 198 12.39 17.70 7.07
N PRO A 199 13.72 17.82 6.83
CA PRO A 199 14.46 18.99 7.27
C PRO A 199 13.78 20.23 6.68
N GLN A 200 13.36 21.16 7.55
CA GLN A 200 12.91 22.46 7.10
C GLN A 200 14.08 23.08 6.33
N ALA A 201 13.91 23.29 5.02
CA ALA A 201 14.91 23.95 4.22
C ALA A 201 15.24 25.26 4.94
N ALA A 202 16.49 25.38 5.42
CA ALA A 202 16.95 26.53 6.15
C ALA A 202 16.54 27.79 5.38
N GLU A 203 15.69 28.61 6.00
CA GLU A 203 15.35 29.93 5.49
C GLU A 203 16.68 30.66 5.27
N LYS A 204 17.05 30.82 4.00
CA LYS A 204 18.13 31.72 3.62
C LYS A 204 17.65 33.14 3.95
N LYS A 205 18.13 33.66 5.07
CA LYS A 205 18.17 35.11 5.33
C LYS A 205 19.05 35.81 4.30
#